data_AF-A0AAT9RWW7-F1
#
_entry.id   AF-A0AAT9RWW7-F1
#
_cell.length_a   1.000
_cell.length_b   1.000
_cell.length_c   1.000
_cell.angle_alpha   90.00
_cell.angle_beta   90.00
_cell.angle_gamma   90.00
#
_symmetry.space_group_name_H-M   'P 1'
#
loop_
_entity.id
_entity.type
_entity.pdbx_description
1 polymer ?
#
loop_
_entity_poly.entity_id
_entity_poly.type
_entity_poly.pdbx_seq_one_letter_code
_entity_poly.pdbx_strand_id
1 'polypeptide(L)'
;MLSWFSASFAVWSGCSARRRGAARLAAVSLASGLVVAGAIVTAGPAAADETAQSSGGATATIGGLKTYGTAVLRTDGEEQQLPAGLFEMFVDGGGTLQTYCVDVQNPTQKDAKYQETPWSGTSLNANKDAGKIRWILQNSYPQVNDLAALAGKAGARGLTEQDAATGTQVAIWRYSDGADVTALDPEAERLADYLEKSARNLAEPAASLILDPPAVSGRAGDRLGPVTVHTNADAVTVTPPSDATADGVKVVDADGKAVTSAGDGGELYFEVPEDAADGTAELTVQASTTVPVGRAFASETRSQTQILAGSSESTVSATATAHWAEKGAIPALSAEKNCAEGGLDITAANQGDKAFTFELMGITYAIEAGETRTVTIPLQEDQAYDFTIKGPNGFAKRFQGVLDCQTETEASESGDSVQTLSEPSPATVGGNAAADSGTDLAETGSSGATPVIGGIAIGLVVIGGAVMVVLRKRNP
;
A
#
# COMPACT_ATOMS: atom_id res chain seq x y z
N MET A 1 66.85 -24.87 -29.76
CA MET A 1 66.30 -25.20 -31.09
C MET A 1 64.96 -24.50 -31.18
N LEU A 2 64.93 -23.24 -31.65
CA LEU A 2 64.41 -22.79 -32.97
C LEU A 2 62.94 -23.21 -33.19
N SER A 3 61.95 -22.36 -33.51
CA SER A 3 61.81 -20.90 -33.65
C SER A 3 60.33 -20.59 -33.99
N TRP A 4 59.92 -19.34 -33.78
CA TRP A 4 58.73 -18.59 -34.24
C TRP A 4 57.98 -19.05 -35.52
N PHE A 5 56.65 -18.84 -35.60
CA PHE A 5 55.97 -17.71 -36.29
C PHE A 5 54.43 -17.87 -36.42
N SER A 6 53.77 -16.72 -36.57
CA SER A 6 52.34 -16.37 -36.71
C SER A 6 51.56 -16.92 -37.92
N ALA A 7 50.21 -16.81 -37.87
CA ALA A 7 49.26 -16.31 -38.90
C ALA A 7 47.86 -16.96 -38.68
N SER A 8 46.77 -16.24 -38.40
CA SER A 8 45.92 -15.38 -39.26
C SER A 8 45.02 -16.12 -40.27
N PHE A 9 43.70 -15.92 -40.06
CA PHE A 9 42.57 -15.82 -40.99
C PHE A 9 42.53 -16.64 -42.30
N ALA A 10 41.40 -17.32 -42.54
CA ALA A 10 40.37 -16.87 -43.50
C ALA A 10 39.47 -18.02 -44.01
N VAL A 11 38.16 -17.75 -43.95
CA VAL A 11 37.14 -17.95 -45.01
C VAL A 11 37.00 -19.34 -45.63
N TRP A 12 35.80 -19.91 -45.46
CA TRP A 12 35.26 -20.87 -46.43
C TRP A 12 33.92 -20.39 -46.98
N SER A 13 33.90 -20.17 -48.29
CA SER A 13 32.71 -20.12 -49.15
C SER A 13 32.83 -21.27 -50.15
N GLY A 14 31.73 -21.95 -50.45
CA GLY A 14 31.54 -22.49 -51.79
C GLY A 14 31.17 -23.98 -51.94
N CYS A 15 29.88 -24.18 -52.22
CA CYS A 15 29.33 -24.99 -53.33
C CYS A 15 29.25 -26.53 -53.27
N SER A 16 27.98 -26.97 -53.33
CA SER A 16 27.43 -28.03 -54.21
C SER A 16 27.77 -29.50 -53.86
N ALA A 17 26.96 -30.53 -54.09
CA ALA A 17 25.86 -30.74 -55.04
C ALA A 17 25.01 -32.00 -54.68
N ARG A 18 23.74 -31.99 -55.11
CA ARG A 18 22.93 -33.12 -55.69
C ARG A 18 22.55 -34.30 -54.75
N ARG A 19 21.37 -34.95 -54.81
CA ARG A 19 20.43 -35.21 -55.92
C ARG A 19 19.15 -35.95 -55.45
N ARG A 20 18.08 -35.84 -56.27
CA ARG A 20 16.90 -36.73 -56.51
C ARG A 20 15.75 -36.64 -55.49
N GLY A 21 14.47 -36.49 -55.86
CA GLY A 21 13.84 -36.38 -57.18
C GLY A 21 12.32 -36.63 -57.10
N ALA A 22 11.58 -36.03 -58.06
CA ALA A 22 10.20 -36.29 -58.52
C ALA A 22 9.04 -35.99 -57.53
N ALA A 23 8.30 -34.89 -57.68
CA ALA A 23 7.29 -34.54 -58.70
C ALA A 23 5.89 -35.11 -58.43
N ARG A 24 4.92 -34.21 -58.16
CA ARG A 24 3.73 -34.02 -59.02
C ARG A 24 2.96 -32.76 -58.64
N LEU A 25 2.65 -32.00 -59.70
CA LEU A 25 1.84 -30.80 -59.75
C LEU A 25 0.36 -31.10 -59.53
N ALA A 26 -0.34 -30.21 -58.83
CA ALA A 26 -1.68 -29.77 -59.22
C ALA A 26 -1.90 -28.35 -58.65
N ALA A 27 -1.94 -27.37 -59.54
CA ALA A 27 -2.44 -26.02 -59.26
C ALA A 27 -3.92 -25.98 -59.65
N VAL A 28 -4.78 -25.50 -58.75
CA VAL A 28 -6.09 -24.92 -59.08
C VAL A 28 -6.19 -23.61 -58.33
N SER A 29 -6.56 -22.58 -59.08
CA SER A 29 -6.55 -21.18 -58.71
C SER A 29 -7.97 -20.65 -58.46
N LEU A 30 -8.06 -19.70 -57.52
CA LEU A 30 -9.06 -18.63 -57.33
C LEU A 30 -10.41 -18.95 -56.64
N ALA A 31 -10.59 -18.39 -55.45
CA ALA A 31 -11.72 -17.51 -55.13
C ALA A 31 -11.44 -16.71 -53.85
N SER A 32 -11.57 -15.39 -53.93
CA SER A 32 -11.45 -14.42 -52.84
C SER A 32 -12.56 -14.61 -51.80
N GLY A 33 -12.21 -14.53 -50.51
CA GLY A 33 -13.17 -14.43 -49.40
C GLY A 33 -12.48 -13.83 -48.19
N LEU A 34 -13.02 -12.72 -47.67
CA LEU A 34 -12.52 -11.91 -46.56
C LEU A 34 -11.92 -12.75 -45.41
N VAL A 35 -10.66 -12.50 -45.06
CA VAL A 35 -10.15 -12.78 -43.71
C VAL A 35 -10.23 -11.46 -42.95
N VAL A 36 -11.16 -11.38 -42.00
CA VAL A 36 -11.10 -10.39 -40.93
C VAL A 36 -9.79 -10.67 -40.20
N ALA A 37 -8.80 -9.79 -40.37
CA ALA A 37 -7.59 -9.78 -39.57
C ALA A 37 -8.01 -9.40 -38.14
N GLY A 38 -8.35 -10.40 -37.33
CA GLY A 38 -8.46 -10.23 -35.89
C GLY A 38 -7.06 -9.91 -35.37
N ALA A 39 -6.82 -8.63 -35.09
CA ALA A 39 -5.68 -8.23 -34.29
C ALA A 39 -5.79 -8.96 -32.95
N ILE A 40 -4.99 -10.00 -32.76
CA ILE A 40 -4.74 -10.54 -31.43
C ILE A 40 -3.90 -9.46 -30.75
N VAL A 41 -4.58 -8.56 -30.04
CA VAL A 41 -3.95 -7.75 -29.00
C VAL A 41 -3.43 -8.75 -27.99
N THR A 42 -2.15 -9.11 -28.09
CA THR A 42 -1.44 -9.75 -27.00
C THR A 42 -1.43 -8.72 -25.87
N ALA A 43 -2.36 -8.86 -24.94
CA ALA A 43 -2.24 -8.22 -23.64
C ALA A 43 -0.88 -8.68 -23.08
N GLY A 44 0.11 -7.78 -23.12
CA GLY A 44 1.35 -7.99 -22.39
C GLY A 44 1.02 -8.18 -20.91
N PRO A 45 1.91 -8.82 -20.13
CA PRO A 45 1.73 -8.81 -18.69
C PRO A 45 1.65 -7.34 -18.28
N ALA A 46 0.52 -6.95 -17.71
CA ALA A 46 0.46 -5.69 -16.97
C ALA A 46 1.54 -5.83 -15.89
N ALA A 47 2.59 -5.01 -15.98
CA ALA A 47 3.43 -4.78 -14.83
C ALA A 47 2.47 -4.43 -13.69
N ALA A 48 2.57 -5.17 -12.58
CA ALA A 48 1.88 -4.78 -11.37
C ALA A 48 2.44 -3.40 -11.02
N ASP A 49 1.64 -2.37 -11.31
CA ASP A 49 1.88 -1.00 -10.89
C ASP A 49 1.63 -1.02 -9.37
N GLU A 50 2.64 -1.47 -8.61
CA GLU A 50 2.63 -1.28 -7.16
C GLU A 50 2.71 0.23 -6.95
N THR A 51 1.57 0.79 -6.58
CA THR A 51 1.35 2.21 -6.39
C THR A 51 2.19 2.71 -5.23
N ALA A 52 3.42 3.13 -5.50
CA ALA A 52 4.25 3.83 -4.53
C ALA A 52 3.65 5.22 -4.25
N GLN A 53 2.66 5.25 -3.35
CA GLN A 53 2.17 6.45 -2.67
C GLN A 53 3.05 6.84 -1.47
N SER A 54 3.86 5.90 -0.96
CA SER A 54 4.81 6.16 0.11
C SER A 54 6.24 5.97 -0.41
N SER A 55 7.10 6.89 -0.01
CA SER A 55 8.50 7.05 -0.44
C SER A 55 9.47 6.06 0.23
N GLY A 56 8.97 5.14 1.05
CA GLY A 56 9.73 4.00 1.58
C GLY A 56 9.29 3.49 2.95
N GLY A 57 10.01 2.48 3.43
CA GLY A 57 9.93 1.93 4.79
C GLY A 57 9.46 0.49 4.82
N ALA A 58 8.91 0.06 5.96
CA ALA A 58 8.31 -1.27 6.07
C ALA A 58 6.87 -1.30 5.53
N THR A 59 6.55 -2.33 4.75
CA THR A 59 5.18 -2.73 4.42
C THR A 59 4.84 -3.99 5.21
N ALA A 60 3.68 -4.03 5.86
CA ALA A 60 3.28 -5.19 6.66
C ALA A 60 1.79 -5.50 6.54
N THR A 61 1.45 -6.79 6.64
CA THR A 61 0.06 -7.26 6.69
C THR A 61 -0.33 -7.52 8.15
N ILE A 62 -1.47 -7.00 8.58
CA ILE A 62 -1.94 -7.19 9.96
C ILE A 62 -2.35 -8.65 10.22
N GLY A 63 -1.74 -9.26 11.24
CA GLY A 63 -2.10 -10.60 11.73
C GLY A 63 -3.24 -10.58 12.75
N GLY A 64 -3.43 -9.43 13.40
CA GLY A 64 -4.47 -9.22 14.42
C GLY A 64 -3.89 -9.11 15.83
N LEU A 65 -4.79 -9.12 16.80
CA LEU A 65 -4.48 -8.88 18.20
C LEU A 65 -3.87 -10.14 18.84
N LYS A 66 -2.66 -9.99 19.41
CA LYS A 66 -1.86 -11.12 19.91
C LYS A 66 -1.88 -11.25 21.43
N THR A 67 -1.65 -10.14 22.14
CA THR A 67 -1.62 -10.09 23.60
C THR A 67 -2.54 -8.99 24.07
N TYR A 68 -3.67 -9.36 24.68
CA TYR A 68 -4.73 -8.41 24.98
C TYR A 68 -5.63 -8.85 26.13
N GLY A 69 -6.16 -7.86 26.83
CA GLY A 69 -7.24 -8.00 27.79
C GLY A 69 -8.46 -7.22 27.33
N THR A 70 -9.27 -6.79 28.29
CA THR A 70 -10.51 -6.05 28.05
C THR A 70 -10.38 -4.63 28.56
N ALA A 71 -10.80 -3.67 27.74
CA ALA A 71 -11.04 -2.29 28.15
C ALA A 71 -12.56 -1.99 28.13
N VAL A 72 -12.94 -0.97 28.89
CA VAL A 72 -14.30 -0.41 28.94
C VAL A 72 -14.22 1.01 28.41
N LEU A 73 -14.77 1.23 27.22
CA LEU A 73 -14.96 2.54 26.60
C LEU A 73 -16.31 3.11 27.06
N ARG A 74 -16.34 4.40 27.39
CA ARG A 74 -17.56 5.13 27.71
C ARG A 74 -17.81 6.20 26.67
N THR A 75 -18.96 6.11 26.01
CA THR A 75 -19.41 7.09 25.01
C THR A 75 -20.85 7.44 25.29
N ASP A 76 -21.17 8.73 25.42
CA ASP A 76 -22.53 9.23 25.67
C ASP A 76 -23.29 8.57 26.84
N GLY A 77 -22.55 8.09 27.85
CA GLY A 77 -23.11 7.41 29.02
C GLY A 77 -23.39 5.92 28.83
N GLU A 78 -23.08 5.35 27.67
CA GLU A 78 -23.05 3.90 27.43
C GLU A 78 -21.64 3.34 27.67
N GLU A 79 -21.58 2.11 28.22
CA GLU A 79 -20.31 1.39 28.41
C GLU A 79 -20.21 0.24 27.41
N GLN A 80 -19.12 0.21 26.65
CA GLN A 80 -18.78 -0.85 25.73
C GLN A 80 -17.49 -1.55 26.17
N GLN A 81 -17.52 -2.88 26.23
CA GLN A 81 -16.31 -3.67 26.39
C GLN A 81 -15.70 -4.01 25.03
N LEU A 82 -14.40 -3.77 24.91
CA LEU A 82 -13.64 -4.07 23.70
C LEU A 82 -12.27 -4.68 24.05
N PRO A 83 -11.69 -5.51 23.15
CA PRO A 83 -10.35 -6.02 23.36
C PRO A 83 -9.32 -4.90 23.22
N ALA A 84 -8.31 -4.90 24.09
CA ALA A 84 -7.27 -3.87 24.12
C ALA A 84 -5.90 -4.49 24.34
N GLY A 85 -4.95 -4.21 23.45
CA GLY A 85 -3.60 -4.75 23.58
C GLY A 85 -2.78 -4.67 22.30
N LEU A 86 -1.78 -5.55 22.24
CA LEU A 86 -0.72 -5.51 21.24
C LEU A 86 -1.09 -6.35 20.01
N PHE A 87 -1.01 -5.73 18.83
CA PHE A 87 -1.18 -6.36 17.54
C PHE A 87 0.15 -6.92 17.03
N GLU A 88 0.06 -7.91 16.16
CA GLU A 88 1.19 -8.46 15.40
C GLU A 88 0.94 -8.22 13.91
N MET A 89 1.96 -7.74 13.21
CA MET A 89 1.98 -7.62 11.75
C MET A 89 3.16 -8.37 11.16
N PHE A 90 3.01 -8.85 9.93
CA PHE A 90 4.03 -9.59 9.20
C PHE A 90 4.57 -8.74 8.05
N VAL A 91 5.87 -8.49 8.07
CA VAL A 91 6.53 -7.61 7.10
C VAL A 91 6.72 -8.33 5.77
N ASP A 92 6.40 -7.65 4.67
CA ASP A 92 6.63 -8.14 3.32
C ASP A 92 8.16 -8.30 3.12
N GLY A 93 8.61 -9.50 2.76
CA GLY A 93 10.04 -9.82 2.66
C GLY A 93 10.71 -10.24 3.99
N GLY A 94 9.97 -10.32 5.10
CA GLY A 94 10.42 -10.95 6.35
C GLY A 94 10.56 -9.99 7.52
N GLY A 95 10.29 -10.51 8.72
CA GLY A 95 10.23 -9.76 9.97
C GLY A 95 8.81 -9.64 10.52
N THR A 96 8.71 -9.17 11.76
CA THR A 96 7.44 -8.90 12.44
C THR A 96 7.46 -7.55 13.12
N LEU A 97 6.29 -6.92 13.15
CA LEU A 97 6.05 -5.68 13.86
C LEU A 97 5.01 -5.91 14.94
N GLN A 98 5.17 -5.19 16.04
CA GLN A 98 4.21 -5.13 17.14
C GLN A 98 3.66 -3.71 17.22
N THR A 99 2.34 -3.56 17.17
CA THR A 99 1.68 -2.25 17.10
C THR A 99 0.55 -2.11 18.11
N TYR A 100 0.20 -0.87 18.42
CA TYR A 100 -1.04 -0.51 19.11
C TYR A 100 -1.94 0.31 18.18
N CYS A 101 -3.24 0.27 18.46
CA CYS A 101 -4.25 1.09 17.81
C CYS A 101 -4.15 2.55 18.25
N VAL A 102 -4.37 3.49 17.33
CA VAL A 102 -4.52 4.92 17.66
C VAL A 102 -5.95 5.43 17.50
N ASP A 103 -6.86 4.61 16.97
CA ASP A 103 -8.28 4.95 16.88
C ASP A 103 -9.10 3.84 17.56
N VAL A 104 -9.73 4.19 18.68
CA VAL A 104 -10.52 3.24 19.48
C VAL A 104 -11.85 2.87 18.82
N GLN A 105 -12.42 3.73 17.98
CA GLN A 105 -13.75 3.56 17.40
C GLN A 105 -13.72 3.00 15.96
N ASN A 106 -12.61 3.17 15.24
CA ASN A 106 -12.42 2.57 13.92
C ASN A 106 -11.77 1.18 14.02
N PRO A 107 -12.41 0.06 13.63
CA PRO A 107 -11.81 -1.26 13.73
C PRO A 107 -10.71 -1.51 12.69
N THR A 108 -9.72 -2.33 13.03
CA THR A 108 -8.78 -2.86 12.03
C THR A 108 -9.50 -3.75 11.02
N GLN A 109 -9.16 -3.63 9.73
CA GLN A 109 -9.67 -4.52 8.70
C GLN A 109 -8.84 -5.80 8.61
N LYS A 110 -9.54 -6.92 8.40
CA LYS A 110 -8.91 -8.23 8.28
C LYS A 110 -7.93 -8.26 7.10
N ASP A 111 -6.72 -8.76 7.36
CA ASP A 111 -5.64 -8.93 6.39
C ASP A 111 -5.26 -7.63 5.64
N ALA A 112 -5.56 -6.47 6.24
CA ALA A 112 -5.19 -5.18 5.69
C ALA A 112 -3.67 -5.02 5.61
N LYS A 113 -3.22 -4.43 4.49
CA LYS A 113 -1.84 -4.01 4.30
C LYS A 113 -1.63 -2.61 4.86
N TYR A 114 -0.50 -2.42 5.50
CA TYR A 114 -0.07 -1.18 6.10
C TYR A 114 1.31 -0.80 5.59
N GLN A 115 1.53 0.50 5.48
CA GLN A 115 2.81 1.08 5.10
C GLN A 115 3.28 2.05 6.18
N GLU A 116 4.58 2.00 6.47
CA GLU A 116 5.23 3.02 7.30
C GLU A 116 4.95 4.42 6.73
N THR A 117 4.39 5.30 7.56
CA THR A 117 3.88 6.62 7.16
C THR A 117 4.32 7.66 8.19
N PRO A 118 4.73 8.87 7.78
CA PRO A 118 4.99 9.95 8.73
C PRO A 118 3.71 10.37 9.46
N TRP A 119 3.83 10.93 10.67
CA TRP A 119 2.67 11.40 11.44
C TRP A 119 1.86 12.44 10.66
N SER A 120 2.51 13.25 9.81
CA SER A 120 1.86 14.26 8.96
C SER A 120 0.83 13.70 7.97
N GLY A 121 0.91 12.41 7.67
CA GLY A 121 0.00 11.69 6.78
C GLY A 121 -1.04 10.82 7.49
N THR A 122 -1.22 10.98 8.80
CA THR A 122 -2.19 10.22 9.62
C THR A 122 -2.91 11.11 10.63
N SER A 123 -3.85 10.53 11.38
CA SER A 123 -4.52 11.17 12.52
C SER A 123 -3.58 11.65 13.64
N LEU A 124 -2.30 11.23 13.64
CA LEU A 124 -1.31 11.74 14.59
C LEU A 124 -0.82 13.16 14.27
N ASN A 125 -1.07 13.68 13.05
CA ASN A 125 -0.61 15.00 12.63
C ASN A 125 -1.16 16.14 13.51
N ALA A 126 -2.49 16.16 13.69
CA ALA A 126 -3.19 17.19 14.46
C ALA A 126 -3.07 16.95 15.98
N ASN A 127 -2.69 15.74 16.38
CA ASN A 127 -2.60 15.34 17.76
C ASN A 127 -1.36 15.92 18.44
N LYS A 128 -1.55 17.01 19.19
CA LYS A 128 -0.51 17.67 20.02
C LYS A 128 0.15 16.76 21.07
N ASP A 129 -0.50 15.64 21.41
CA ASP A 129 -0.06 14.66 22.38
C ASP A 129 0.57 13.40 21.72
N ALA A 130 0.74 13.35 20.39
CA ALA A 130 1.37 12.23 19.68
C ALA A 130 2.76 11.86 20.25
N GLY A 131 3.55 12.85 20.67
CA GLY A 131 4.84 12.58 21.30
C GLY A 131 4.73 11.94 22.69
N LYS A 132 3.62 12.12 23.41
CA LYS A 132 3.34 11.39 24.66
C LYS A 132 3.05 9.93 24.40
N ILE A 133 2.33 9.62 23.31
CA ILE A 133 2.11 8.24 22.84
C ILE A 133 3.47 7.58 22.58
N ARG A 134 4.37 8.26 21.86
CA ARG A 134 5.74 7.75 21.65
C ARG A 134 6.48 7.48 22.97
N TRP A 135 6.35 8.37 23.96
CA TRP A 135 6.96 8.14 25.27
C TRP A 135 6.40 6.89 25.95
N ILE A 136 5.09 6.67 25.89
CA ILE A 136 4.44 5.48 26.43
C ILE A 136 5.02 4.22 25.78
N LEU A 137 5.11 4.20 24.44
CA LEU A 137 5.66 3.07 23.69
C LEU A 137 7.10 2.71 24.10
N GLN A 138 7.93 3.71 24.42
CA GLN A 138 9.31 3.50 24.87
C GLN A 138 9.42 3.10 26.35
N ASN A 139 8.41 3.38 27.17
CA ASN A 139 8.46 3.21 28.63
C ASN A 139 7.49 2.14 29.15
N SER A 140 6.88 1.37 28.25
CA SER A 140 5.96 0.28 28.56
C SER A 140 6.25 -0.96 27.72
N TYR A 141 5.42 -1.99 27.88
CA TYR A 141 5.47 -3.22 27.10
C TYR A 141 5.20 -2.92 25.60
N PRO A 142 5.92 -3.56 24.65
CA PRO A 142 6.95 -4.60 24.82
C PRO A 142 8.39 -4.05 24.90
N GLN A 143 8.62 -2.73 24.94
CA GLN A 143 9.97 -2.18 25.08
C GLN A 143 10.53 -2.40 26.49
N VAL A 144 9.66 -2.32 27.50
CA VAL A 144 9.97 -2.63 28.89
C VAL A 144 9.32 -3.96 29.26
N ASN A 145 10.09 -5.05 29.10
CA ASN A 145 9.64 -6.41 29.40
C ASN A 145 9.95 -6.90 30.83
N ASP A 146 10.61 -6.07 31.66
CA ASP A 146 10.68 -6.31 33.10
C ASP A 146 9.35 -5.89 33.75
N LEU A 147 8.37 -6.79 33.70
CA LEU A 147 7.02 -6.53 34.18
C LEU A 147 6.97 -6.30 35.69
N ALA A 148 7.90 -6.86 36.47
CA ALA A 148 7.97 -6.64 37.90
C ALA A 148 8.43 -5.20 38.21
N ALA A 149 9.45 -4.72 37.50
CA ALA A 149 9.90 -3.33 37.62
C ALA A 149 8.82 -2.34 37.13
N LEU A 150 8.15 -2.67 36.02
CA LEU A 150 7.06 -1.85 35.49
C LEU A 150 5.87 -1.78 36.46
N ALA A 151 5.48 -2.91 37.05
CA ALA A 151 4.45 -2.96 38.09
C ALA A 151 4.82 -2.11 39.30
N GLY A 152 6.08 -2.17 39.74
CA GLY A 152 6.60 -1.36 40.84
C GLY A 152 6.48 0.15 40.58
N LYS A 153 6.74 0.61 39.34
CA LYS A 153 6.55 2.03 38.95
C LYS A 153 5.08 2.42 38.93
N ALA A 154 4.22 1.53 38.45
CA ALA A 154 2.78 1.74 38.38
C ALA A 154 2.06 1.64 39.74
N GLY A 155 2.74 1.14 40.78
CA GLY A 155 2.08 0.81 42.05
C GLY A 155 1.12 -0.39 41.93
N ALA A 156 1.29 -1.20 40.88
CA ALA A 156 0.58 -2.46 40.69
C ALA A 156 1.20 -3.56 41.56
N ARG A 157 0.41 -4.56 41.94
CA ARG A 157 0.89 -5.72 42.71
C ARG A 157 1.74 -6.66 41.86
N GLY A 158 1.48 -6.67 40.56
CA GLY A 158 2.15 -7.45 39.54
C GLY A 158 1.47 -7.18 38.21
N LEU A 159 2.17 -7.43 37.11
CA LEU A 159 1.63 -7.31 35.76
C LEU A 159 1.94 -8.60 35.00
N THR A 160 0.94 -9.14 34.31
CA THR A 160 1.13 -10.09 33.23
C THR A 160 1.42 -9.35 31.92
N GLU A 161 1.89 -10.06 30.88
CA GLU A 161 2.03 -9.46 29.54
C GLU A 161 0.68 -8.92 29.04
N GLN A 162 -0.41 -9.60 29.40
CA GLN A 162 -1.77 -9.18 29.08
C GLN A 162 -2.13 -7.87 29.76
N ASP A 163 -1.86 -7.73 31.06
CA ASP A 163 -2.14 -6.51 31.82
C ASP A 163 -1.29 -5.36 31.28
N ALA A 164 -0.02 -5.63 30.99
CA ALA A 164 0.90 -4.64 30.46
C ALA A 164 0.49 -4.16 29.07
N ALA A 165 0.10 -5.07 28.18
CA ALA A 165 -0.39 -4.70 26.86
C ALA A 165 -1.71 -3.92 26.92
N THR A 166 -2.65 -4.35 27.77
CA THR A 166 -3.95 -3.69 27.96
C THR A 166 -3.77 -2.28 28.52
N GLY A 167 -3.02 -2.13 29.61
CA GLY A 167 -2.78 -0.83 30.25
C GLY A 167 -2.04 0.14 29.33
N THR A 168 -1.13 -0.38 28.48
CA THR A 168 -0.45 0.42 27.46
C THR A 168 -1.43 0.92 26.40
N GLN A 169 -2.26 0.04 25.82
CA GLN A 169 -3.27 0.41 24.82
C GLN A 169 -4.27 1.45 25.38
N VAL A 170 -4.73 1.27 26.61
CA VAL A 170 -5.64 2.22 27.28
C VAL A 170 -4.98 3.59 27.45
N ALA A 171 -3.72 3.65 27.90
CA ALA A 171 -3.00 4.92 28.01
C ALA A 171 -2.76 5.61 26.65
N ILE A 172 -2.59 4.83 25.58
CA ILE A 172 -2.49 5.36 24.21
C ILE A 172 -3.82 5.98 23.80
N TRP A 173 -4.95 5.28 23.95
CA TRP A 173 -6.28 5.80 23.58
C TRP A 173 -6.68 7.08 24.32
N ARG A 174 -6.24 7.23 25.58
CA ARG A 174 -6.44 8.49 26.33
C ARG A 174 -5.74 9.69 25.69
N TYR A 175 -4.66 9.47 24.93
CA TYR A 175 -3.95 10.53 24.19
C TYR A 175 -4.27 10.58 22.71
N SER A 176 -4.57 9.46 22.06
CA SER A 176 -4.86 9.43 20.63
C SER A 176 -6.26 9.95 20.34
N ASP A 177 -7.26 9.47 21.09
CA ASP A 177 -8.68 9.75 20.89
C ASP A 177 -9.27 10.70 21.94
N GLY A 178 -8.51 11.00 23.00
CA GLY A 178 -9.08 11.65 24.20
C GLY A 178 -10.17 10.81 24.88
N ALA A 179 -10.18 9.50 24.63
CA ALA A 179 -11.28 8.61 25.01
C ALA A 179 -11.44 8.45 26.53
N ASP A 180 -12.69 8.41 27.01
CA ASP A 180 -13.01 7.92 28.35
C ASP A 180 -12.95 6.39 28.35
N VAL A 181 -11.74 5.88 28.58
CA VAL A 181 -11.46 4.45 28.55
C VAL A 181 -10.67 4.01 29.77
N THR A 182 -11.06 2.85 30.30
CA THR A 182 -10.45 2.20 31.47
C THR A 182 -10.16 0.73 31.16
N ALA A 183 -9.06 0.19 31.70
CA ALA A 183 -8.83 -1.24 31.66
C ALA A 183 -9.78 -1.94 32.66
N LEU A 184 -10.34 -3.09 32.25
CA LEU A 184 -11.20 -3.87 33.14
C LEU A 184 -10.41 -4.49 34.31
N ASP A 185 -9.15 -4.86 34.06
CA ASP A 185 -8.25 -5.36 35.09
C ASP A 185 -7.66 -4.19 35.91
N PRO A 186 -7.79 -4.19 37.25
CA PRO A 186 -7.28 -3.09 38.08
C PRO A 186 -5.76 -2.89 38.07
N GLU A 187 -4.96 -3.93 37.80
CA GLU A 187 -3.51 -3.81 37.69
C GLU A 187 -3.11 -3.19 36.35
N ALA A 188 -3.79 -3.58 35.25
CA ALA A 188 -3.65 -2.94 33.96
C ALA A 188 -4.05 -1.45 34.01
N GLU A 189 -5.12 -1.12 34.74
CA GLU A 189 -5.59 0.25 34.92
C GLU A 189 -4.56 1.11 35.67
N ARG A 190 -3.92 0.55 36.72
CA ARG A 190 -2.83 1.26 37.42
C ARG A 190 -1.65 1.56 36.50
N LEU A 191 -1.32 0.63 35.60
CA LEU A 191 -0.30 0.89 34.59
C LEU A 191 -0.72 2.01 33.65
N ALA A 192 -1.95 1.98 33.14
CA ALA A 192 -2.46 3.03 32.25
C ALA A 192 -2.37 4.42 32.91
N ASP A 193 -2.82 4.51 34.16
CA ASP A 193 -2.76 5.72 34.99
C ASP A 193 -1.34 6.25 35.19
N TYR A 194 -0.39 5.35 35.45
CA TYR A 194 1.01 5.73 35.62
C TYR A 194 1.61 6.25 34.32
N LEU A 195 1.33 5.57 33.20
CA LEU A 195 1.83 5.94 31.87
C LEU A 195 1.32 7.30 31.45
N GLU A 196 0.01 7.53 31.59
CA GLU A 196 -0.63 8.82 31.30
C GLU A 196 -0.02 9.95 32.14
N LYS A 197 0.07 9.77 33.47
CA LYS A 197 0.63 10.81 34.36
C LYS A 197 2.11 11.11 34.10
N SER A 198 2.85 10.15 33.56
CA SER A 198 4.31 10.25 33.38
C SER A 198 4.72 10.72 31.98
N ALA A 199 3.82 10.62 30.99
CA ALA A 199 4.16 10.80 29.59
C ALA A 199 4.70 12.20 29.28
N ARG A 200 5.72 12.24 28.42
CA ARG A 200 6.38 13.47 27.98
C ARG A 200 6.33 13.56 26.47
N ASN A 201 6.31 14.78 25.96
CA ASN A 201 6.33 14.97 24.53
C ASN A 201 7.71 14.61 23.95
N LEU A 202 7.72 13.76 22.92
CA LEU A 202 8.89 13.37 22.16
C LEU A 202 8.65 13.67 20.68
N ALA A 203 9.72 14.00 19.94
CA ALA A 203 9.63 14.17 18.49
C ALA A 203 9.29 12.84 17.80
N GLU A 204 8.71 12.90 16.60
CA GLU A 204 8.58 11.74 15.72
C GLU A 204 9.96 11.12 15.43
N PRO A 205 10.10 9.77 15.41
CA PRO A 205 11.33 9.15 14.95
C PRO A 205 11.45 9.21 13.42
N ALA A 206 12.68 9.29 12.91
CA ALA A 206 12.94 9.24 11.46
C ALA A 206 12.47 7.91 10.85
N ALA A 207 12.15 7.92 9.55
CA ALA A 207 11.75 6.73 8.82
C ALA A 207 12.87 5.68 8.78
N SER A 208 12.48 4.40 8.65
CA SER A 208 13.46 3.30 8.52
C SER A 208 14.22 3.37 7.19
N LEU A 209 13.54 3.76 6.12
CA LEU A 209 14.09 3.93 4.78
C LEU A 209 13.18 4.86 3.95
N ILE A 210 13.76 5.83 3.27
CA ILE A 210 13.06 6.72 2.33
C ILE A 210 14.03 7.18 1.22
N LEU A 211 13.52 7.34 0.00
CA LEU A 211 14.22 7.97 -1.12
C LEU A 211 13.67 9.37 -1.39
N ASP A 212 14.55 10.37 -1.47
CA ASP A 212 14.16 11.77 -1.68
C ASP A 212 15.03 12.47 -2.76
N PRO A 213 14.43 13.03 -3.83
CA PRO A 213 13.02 12.94 -4.19
C PRO A 213 12.65 11.51 -4.68
N PRO A 214 11.39 11.08 -4.53
CA PRO A 214 10.92 9.78 -5.00
C PRO A 214 10.69 9.72 -6.53
N ALA A 215 10.80 10.86 -7.23
CA ALA A 215 10.70 10.92 -8.67
C ALA A 215 11.62 12.00 -9.24
N VAL A 216 12.34 11.66 -10.31
CA VAL A 216 13.24 12.57 -11.05
C VAL A 216 12.94 12.53 -12.55
N SER A 217 13.32 13.58 -13.26
CA SER A 217 13.19 13.63 -14.72
C SER A 217 14.34 14.38 -15.39
N GLY A 218 14.50 14.19 -16.70
CA GLY A 218 15.45 14.93 -17.54
C GLY A 218 15.55 14.36 -18.95
N ARG A 219 16.62 14.68 -19.69
CA ARG A 219 16.74 14.21 -21.09
C ARG A 219 17.45 12.87 -21.18
N ALA A 220 17.23 12.18 -22.31
CA ALA A 220 18.10 11.08 -22.70
C ALA A 220 19.56 11.58 -22.84
N GLY A 221 20.53 10.79 -22.37
CA GLY A 221 21.94 11.18 -22.30
C GLY A 221 22.34 11.93 -21.03
N ASP A 222 21.37 12.45 -20.27
CA ASP A 222 21.64 13.09 -18.98
C ASP A 222 21.74 12.06 -17.85
N ARG A 223 22.35 12.51 -16.75
CA ARG A 223 22.31 11.82 -15.46
C ARG A 223 21.21 12.44 -14.59
N LEU A 224 20.19 11.65 -14.27
CA LEU A 224 19.00 12.12 -13.56
C LEU A 224 19.14 11.88 -12.05
N GLY A 225 19.00 12.93 -11.24
CA GLY A 225 19.21 12.89 -9.79
C GLY A 225 19.80 14.19 -9.24
N PRO A 226 20.34 14.18 -8.00
CA PRO A 226 20.43 13.02 -7.11
C PRO A 226 19.07 12.56 -6.56
N VAL A 227 18.98 11.25 -6.27
CA VAL A 227 18.01 10.65 -5.35
C VAL A 227 18.77 10.25 -4.09
N THR A 228 18.47 10.87 -2.97
CA THR A 228 19.17 10.66 -1.69
C THR A 228 18.54 9.51 -0.92
N VAL A 229 19.38 8.61 -0.42
CA VAL A 229 18.99 7.52 0.48
C VAL A 229 18.99 8.02 1.91
N HIS A 230 17.86 7.91 2.60
CA HIS A 230 17.77 8.14 4.04
C HIS A 230 17.39 6.84 4.75
N THR A 231 18.22 6.38 5.68
CA THR A 231 17.98 5.10 6.36
C THR A 231 18.67 4.99 7.71
N ASN A 232 18.13 4.14 8.59
CA ASN A 232 18.81 3.73 9.82
C ASN A 232 19.61 2.42 9.66
N ALA A 233 19.60 1.79 8.49
CA ALA A 233 20.42 0.62 8.19
C ALA A 233 21.87 1.02 7.90
N ASP A 234 22.82 0.10 8.13
CA ASP A 234 24.23 0.33 7.78
C ASP A 234 24.42 0.56 6.27
N ALA A 235 23.64 -0.16 5.46
CA ALA A 235 23.59 0.00 4.01
C ALA A 235 22.27 -0.57 3.43
N VAL A 236 21.86 -0.04 2.28
CA VAL A 236 20.82 -0.59 1.42
C VAL A 236 21.44 -1.28 0.21
N THR A 237 20.80 -2.34 -0.25
CA THR A 237 21.07 -2.96 -1.56
C THR A 237 20.30 -2.18 -2.61
N VAL A 238 20.99 -1.81 -3.70
CA VAL A 238 20.40 -1.07 -4.83
C VAL A 238 20.11 -2.06 -5.95
N THR A 239 18.83 -2.19 -6.30
CA THR A 239 18.37 -3.01 -7.42
C THR A 239 18.06 -2.09 -8.60
N PRO A 240 18.80 -2.19 -9.71
CA PRO A 240 18.56 -1.35 -10.87
C PRO A 240 17.23 -1.72 -11.55
N PRO A 241 16.68 -0.79 -12.36
CA PRO A 241 15.50 -1.06 -13.18
C PRO A 241 15.69 -2.32 -14.05
N SER A 242 14.62 -3.10 -14.21
CA SER A 242 14.62 -4.36 -14.98
C SER A 242 13.51 -4.44 -16.03
N ASP A 243 12.72 -3.38 -16.15
CA ASP A 243 11.68 -3.20 -17.16
C ASP A 243 12.28 -3.02 -18.55
N ALA A 244 11.55 -3.47 -19.58
CA ALA A 244 12.01 -3.41 -20.97
C ALA A 244 12.22 -1.97 -21.49
N THR A 245 11.64 -0.98 -20.83
CA THR A 245 11.83 0.46 -21.09
C THR A 245 13.14 1.00 -20.53
N ALA A 246 13.79 0.29 -19.62
CA ALA A 246 15.07 0.67 -19.02
C ALA A 246 16.29 0.01 -19.69
N ASP A 247 16.15 -0.48 -20.93
CA ASP A 247 17.25 -1.08 -21.68
C ASP A 247 18.47 -0.14 -21.73
N GLY A 248 19.52 -0.49 -20.98
CA GLY A 248 20.78 0.26 -20.90
C GLY A 248 20.85 1.34 -19.81
N VAL A 249 19.77 1.62 -19.09
CA VAL A 249 19.77 2.54 -17.94
C VAL A 249 20.54 1.90 -16.78
N LYS A 250 21.41 2.69 -16.12
CA LYS A 250 22.18 2.25 -14.96
C LYS A 250 21.88 3.12 -13.75
N VAL A 251 22.02 2.53 -12.56
CA VAL A 251 22.07 3.30 -11.31
C VAL A 251 23.53 3.52 -10.93
N VAL A 252 23.92 4.80 -10.79
CA VAL A 252 25.30 5.23 -10.58
C VAL A 252 25.42 6.22 -9.42
N ASP A 253 26.65 6.43 -8.94
CA ASP A 253 27.00 7.48 -7.98
C ASP A 253 27.29 8.83 -8.68
N ALA A 254 27.67 9.85 -7.90
CA ALA A 254 28.08 11.15 -8.41
C ALA A 254 29.32 11.11 -9.33
N ASP A 255 30.15 10.06 -9.26
CA ASP A 255 31.28 9.87 -10.17
C ASP A 255 30.88 9.14 -11.47
N GLY A 256 29.67 8.59 -11.56
CA GLY A 256 29.21 7.76 -12.68
C GLY A 256 29.63 6.29 -12.58
N LYS A 257 30.01 5.83 -11.39
CA LYS A 257 30.29 4.40 -11.17
C LYS A 257 29.00 3.69 -10.82
N ALA A 258 28.79 2.50 -11.36
CA ALA A 258 27.63 1.68 -11.03
C ALA A 258 27.60 1.36 -9.53
N VAL A 259 26.42 1.52 -8.93
CA VAL A 259 26.19 1.33 -7.49
C VAL A 259 25.27 0.13 -7.29
N THR A 260 25.69 -0.79 -6.42
CA THR A 260 24.86 -1.91 -5.95
C THR A 260 24.50 -1.78 -4.46
N SER A 261 25.06 -0.78 -3.77
CA SER A 261 24.79 -0.51 -2.36
C SER A 261 25.03 0.95 -2.00
N ALA A 262 24.21 1.52 -1.13
CA ALA A 262 24.38 2.88 -0.61
C ALA A 262 24.15 2.91 0.91
N GLY A 263 24.74 3.89 1.60
CA GLY A 263 24.44 4.17 3.00
C GLY A 263 23.50 5.37 3.14
N ASP A 264 23.18 5.74 4.38
CA ASP A 264 22.49 6.98 4.70
C ASP A 264 23.23 8.21 4.13
N GLY A 265 22.50 9.10 3.47
CA GLY A 265 23.04 10.25 2.73
C GLY A 265 23.67 9.89 1.38
N GLY A 266 23.62 8.63 0.95
CA GLY A 266 24.11 8.22 -0.36
C GLY A 266 23.26 8.79 -1.49
N GLU A 267 23.90 9.35 -2.52
CA GLU A 267 23.22 9.89 -3.70
C GLU A 267 23.25 8.87 -4.84
N LEU A 268 22.06 8.53 -5.35
CA LEU A 268 21.86 7.66 -6.49
C LEU A 268 21.40 8.48 -7.70
N TYR A 269 21.85 8.06 -8.88
CA TYR A 269 21.48 8.71 -10.14
C TYR A 269 21.11 7.66 -11.18
N PHE A 270 20.15 7.99 -12.05
CA PHE A 270 19.87 7.24 -13.25
C PHE A 270 20.74 7.76 -14.39
N GLU A 271 21.64 6.92 -14.92
CA GLU A 271 22.40 7.22 -16.12
C GLU A 271 21.64 6.67 -17.33
N VAL A 272 21.09 7.58 -18.14
CA VAL A 272 20.25 7.26 -19.30
C VAL A 272 21.09 7.36 -20.58
N PRO A 273 21.12 6.34 -21.46
CA PRO A 273 21.79 6.43 -22.75
C PRO A 273 21.27 7.57 -23.63
N GLU A 274 22.14 8.18 -24.44
CA GLU A 274 21.76 9.28 -25.36
C GLU A 274 20.76 8.83 -26.43
N ASP A 275 20.85 7.58 -26.87
CA ASP A 275 19.99 6.96 -27.88
C ASP A 275 18.78 6.23 -27.28
N ALA A 276 18.56 6.35 -25.96
CA ALA A 276 17.39 5.79 -25.30
C ALA A 276 16.11 6.41 -25.86
N ALA A 277 15.14 5.57 -26.22
CA ALA A 277 13.79 6.03 -26.52
C ALA A 277 13.16 6.65 -25.27
N ASP A 278 12.25 7.62 -25.45
CA ASP A 278 11.47 8.22 -24.36
C ASP A 278 10.87 7.12 -23.47
N GLY A 279 11.02 7.25 -22.16
CA GLY A 279 10.71 6.15 -21.26
C GLY A 279 10.76 6.50 -19.78
N THR A 280 10.42 5.49 -18.98
CA THR A 280 10.48 5.53 -17.52
C THR A 280 11.29 4.34 -17.03
N ALA A 281 11.86 4.48 -15.83
CA ALA A 281 12.50 3.41 -15.11
C ALA A 281 12.23 3.55 -13.62
N GLU A 282 12.21 2.44 -12.89
CA GLU A 282 12.08 2.43 -11.43
C GLU A 282 13.27 1.71 -10.81
N LEU A 283 13.93 2.35 -9.84
CA LEU A 283 14.90 1.68 -8.99
C LEU A 283 14.23 1.28 -7.67
N THR A 284 14.69 0.18 -7.09
CA THR A 284 14.29 -0.25 -5.76
C THR A 284 15.52 -0.36 -4.87
N VAL A 285 15.46 0.20 -3.66
CA VAL A 285 16.45 -0.04 -2.61
C VAL A 285 15.82 -0.85 -1.48
N GLN A 286 16.61 -1.73 -0.87
CA GLN A 286 16.14 -2.62 0.21
C GLN A 286 17.20 -2.80 1.29
N ALA A 287 16.78 -2.92 2.54
CA ALA A 287 17.65 -3.26 3.66
C ALA A 287 16.90 -4.13 4.68
N SER A 288 17.67 -4.75 5.59
CA SER A 288 17.14 -5.37 6.80
C SER A 288 17.55 -4.52 7.99
N THR A 289 16.57 -4.02 8.75
CA THR A 289 16.77 -3.13 9.89
C THR A 289 15.61 -3.23 10.87
N THR A 290 15.69 -2.58 12.02
CA THR A 290 14.55 -2.41 12.92
C THR A 290 13.81 -1.13 12.59
N VAL A 291 12.48 -1.20 12.47
CA VAL A 291 11.66 0.01 12.32
C VAL A 291 11.62 0.77 13.66
N PRO A 292 11.86 2.10 13.68
CA PRO A 292 11.89 2.86 14.93
C PRO A 292 10.56 2.90 15.68
N VAL A 293 10.60 2.69 17.01
CA VAL A 293 9.41 2.76 17.88
C VAL A 293 8.77 4.16 17.83
N GLY A 294 7.47 4.19 17.57
CA GLY A 294 6.68 5.41 17.37
C GLY A 294 6.41 5.78 15.91
N ARG A 295 6.95 5.06 14.92
CA ARG A 295 6.53 5.21 13.52
C ARG A 295 5.06 4.80 13.35
N ALA A 296 4.33 5.54 12.53
CA ALA A 296 2.94 5.21 12.20
C ALA A 296 2.89 4.26 11.01
N PHE A 297 1.81 3.49 10.97
CA PHE A 297 1.47 2.55 9.91
C PHE A 297 0.04 2.85 9.49
N ALA A 298 -0.14 3.25 8.23
CA ALA A 298 -1.45 3.57 7.67
C ALA A 298 -1.80 2.59 6.55
N SER A 299 -3.09 2.31 6.37
CA SER A 299 -3.57 1.49 5.27
C SER A 299 -4.06 2.36 4.11
N GLU A 300 -4.09 1.80 2.91
CA GLU A 300 -4.79 2.39 1.77
C GLU A 300 -6.32 2.16 1.86
N THR A 301 -6.75 1.29 2.78
CA THR A 301 -8.16 1.12 3.12
C THR A 301 -8.49 1.91 4.40
N ARG A 302 -9.79 1.99 4.75
CA ARG A 302 -10.28 2.59 6.01
C ARG A 302 -9.97 1.75 7.24
N SER A 303 -8.79 1.14 7.30
CA SER A 303 -8.34 0.41 8.47
C SER A 303 -7.59 1.39 9.36
N GLN A 304 -7.98 1.49 10.63
CA GLN A 304 -7.40 2.47 11.55
C GLN A 304 -5.88 2.51 11.56
N THR A 305 -5.33 3.71 11.75
CA THR A 305 -3.89 3.91 11.92
C THR A 305 -3.34 3.05 13.08
N GLN A 306 -2.12 2.55 12.89
CA GLN A 306 -1.38 1.75 13.87
C GLN A 306 -0.09 2.48 14.24
N ILE A 307 0.37 2.33 15.48
CA ILE A 307 1.64 2.91 15.93
C ILE A 307 2.60 1.83 16.44
N LEU A 308 3.84 1.89 15.98
CA LEU A 308 4.83 0.85 16.24
C LEU A 308 5.31 0.86 17.69
N ALA A 309 5.18 -0.28 18.35
CA ALA A 309 5.62 -0.55 19.71
C ALA A 309 6.88 -1.43 19.77
N GLY A 310 7.13 -2.25 18.75
CA GLY A 310 8.30 -3.12 18.66
C GLY A 310 8.49 -3.67 17.26
N SER A 311 9.73 -4.03 16.92
CA SER A 311 10.08 -4.58 15.61
C SER A 311 11.15 -5.65 15.81
N SER A 312 11.03 -6.77 15.11
CA SER A 312 12.22 -7.61 14.84
C SER A 312 13.12 -6.90 13.83
N GLU A 313 14.23 -7.53 13.47
CA GLU A 313 14.87 -7.22 12.20
C GLU A 313 13.86 -7.51 11.07
N SER A 314 13.64 -6.53 10.21
CA SER A 314 12.57 -6.49 9.23
C SER A 314 13.07 -5.92 7.92
N THR A 315 12.53 -6.45 6.81
CA THR A 315 12.80 -5.92 5.48
C THR A 315 12.13 -4.57 5.30
N VAL A 316 12.88 -3.58 4.82
CA VAL A 316 12.39 -2.25 4.45
C VAL A 316 12.77 -1.98 3.00
N SER A 317 11.89 -1.34 2.25
CA SER A 317 12.10 -1.03 0.84
C SER A 317 11.70 0.40 0.53
N ALA A 318 12.29 0.97 -0.53
CA ALA A 318 11.88 2.23 -1.10
C ALA A 318 12.08 2.21 -2.61
N THR A 319 11.26 2.95 -3.35
CA THR A 319 11.38 3.08 -4.80
C THR A 319 11.54 4.54 -5.20
N ALA A 320 12.28 4.75 -6.29
CA ALA A 320 12.32 6.03 -6.96
C ALA A 320 12.16 5.82 -8.46
N THR A 321 11.48 6.77 -9.11
CA THR A 321 11.20 6.70 -10.54
C THR A 321 11.99 7.75 -11.30
N ALA A 322 12.39 7.40 -12.52
CA ALA A 322 12.97 8.31 -13.49
C ALA A 322 12.09 8.36 -14.73
N HIS A 323 11.90 9.56 -15.28
CA HIS A 323 11.25 9.76 -16.58
C HIS A 323 12.16 10.60 -17.49
N TRP A 324 12.38 10.15 -18.72
CA TRP A 324 13.17 10.87 -19.70
C TRP A 324 12.49 10.96 -21.06
N ALA A 325 12.83 12.02 -21.78
CA ALA A 325 12.47 12.16 -23.18
C ALA A 325 13.48 13.05 -23.94
N GLU A 326 13.51 12.94 -25.27
CA GLU A 326 14.35 13.80 -26.11
C GLU A 326 13.93 15.28 -26.02
N LYS A 327 12.61 15.55 -26.02
CA LYS A 327 12.01 16.89 -26.10
C LYS A 327 10.60 16.95 -25.53
N GLY A 328 10.09 18.16 -25.32
CA GLY A 328 8.77 18.40 -24.77
C GLY A 328 8.80 18.52 -23.26
N ALA A 329 7.63 18.39 -22.63
CA ALA A 329 7.54 18.35 -21.18
C ALA A 329 7.99 16.98 -20.66
N ILE A 330 8.74 16.97 -19.57
CA ILE A 330 9.29 15.75 -18.98
C ILE A 330 8.94 15.74 -17.49
N PRO A 331 7.69 15.40 -17.14
CA PRO A 331 7.23 15.42 -15.76
C PRO A 331 7.87 14.33 -14.91
N ALA A 332 8.11 14.65 -13.64
CA ALA A 332 8.27 13.72 -12.53
C ALA A 332 7.19 14.05 -11.49
N LEU A 333 6.44 13.04 -11.05
CA LEU A 333 5.30 13.22 -10.16
C LEU A 333 5.45 12.37 -8.90
N SER A 334 5.16 12.97 -7.76
CA SER A 334 5.01 12.29 -6.48
C SER A 334 3.78 12.83 -5.73
N ALA A 335 3.33 12.08 -4.73
CA ALA A 335 2.21 12.48 -3.89
C ALA A 335 2.46 12.11 -2.43
N GLU A 336 2.02 12.97 -1.51
CA GLU A 336 2.08 12.73 -0.08
C GLU A 336 0.77 13.21 0.58
N LYS A 337 0.27 12.46 1.57
CA LYS A 337 -0.88 12.91 2.36
C LYS A 337 -0.47 14.11 3.20
N ASN A 338 -1.30 15.15 3.18
CA ASN A 338 -1.13 16.36 3.98
C ASN A 338 -2.35 16.54 4.87
N CYS A 339 -2.31 15.93 6.07
CA CYS A 339 -3.38 16.04 7.03
C CYS A 339 -3.51 17.43 7.66
N ALA A 340 -2.50 18.30 7.53
CA ALA A 340 -2.60 19.67 8.03
C ALA A 340 -3.53 20.52 7.15
N GLU A 341 -3.54 20.28 5.85
CA GLU A 341 -4.38 20.97 4.86
C GLU A 341 -5.60 20.14 4.41
N GLY A 342 -5.80 18.96 4.98
CA GLY A 342 -6.93 18.07 4.64
C GLY A 342 -6.90 17.60 3.19
N GLY A 343 -5.74 17.13 2.70
CA GLY A 343 -5.59 16.84 1.28
C GLY A 343 -4.42 15.96 0.90
N LEU A 344 -4.21 15.88 -0.41
CA LEU A 344 -3.09 15.17 -1.03
C LEU A 344 -2.20 16.17 -1.76
N ASP A 345 -0.96 16.31 -1.31
CA ASP A 345 0.04 17.15 -1.98
C ASP A 345 0.60 16.42 -3.19
N ILE A 346 0.37 16.96 -4.38
CA ILE A 346 0.98 16.47 -5.62
C ILE A 346 2.15 17.36 -5.97
N THR A 347 3.36 16.79 -5.94
CA THR A 347 4.56 17.48 -6.40
C THR A 347 4.82 17.11 -7.85
N ALA A 348 4.93 18.13 -8.70
CA ALA A 348 5.22 17.99 -10.11
C ALA A 348 6.47 18.78 -10.47
N ALA A 349 7.52 18.09 -10.91
CA ALA A 349 8.71 18.68 -11.49
C ALA A 349 8.71 18.48 -13.01
N ASN A 350 9.25 19.42 -13.77
CA ASN A 350 9.32 19.32 -15.24
C ASN A 350 10.70 19.73 -15.76
N GLN A 351 11.57 18.76 -16.04
CA GLN A 351 12.91 19.02 -16.60
C GLN A 351 12.92 19.08 -18.14
N GLY A 352 11.76 19.30 -18.76
CA GLY A 352 11.59 19.45 -20.20
C GLY A 352 11.85 20.86 -20.75
N ASP A 353 11.46 21.08 -22.00
CA ASP A 353 11.51 22.38 -22.70
C ASP A 353 10.14 22.99 -23.04
N LYS A 354 9.07 22.33 -22.63
CA LYS A 354 7.70 22.82 -22.77
C LYS A 354 6.97 22.71 -21.44
N ALA A 355 5.93 23.52 -21.26
CA ALA A 355 5.05 23.42 -20.11
C ALA A 355 4.38 22.03 -20.04
N PHE A 356 4.39 21.44 -18.85
CA PHE A 356 3.61 20.26 -18.52
C PHE A 356 2.23 20.70 -18.04
N THR A 357 1.20 20.41 -18.82
CA THR A 357 -0.19 20.76 -18.48
C THR A 357 -1.00 19.51 -18.16
N PHE A 358 -1.69 19.53 -17.03
CA PHE A 358 -2.60 18.46 -16.63
C PHE A 358 -3.86 19.03 -15.98
N GLU A 359 -4.93 18.25 -15.98
CA GLU A 359 -6.19 18.61 -15.34
C GLU A 359 -6.43 17.72 -14.13
N LEU A 360 -6.86 18.33 -13.02
CA LEU A 360 -7.16 17.65 -11.78
C LEU A 360 -8.34 18.34 -11.10
N MET A 361 -9.39 17.58 -10.82
CA MET A 361 -10.65 18.10 -10.26
C MET A 361 -11.27 19.27 -11.08
N GLY A 362 -11.15 19.23 -12.41
CA GLY A 362 -11.66 20.30 -13.28
C GLY A 362 -10.78 21.56 -13.35
N ILE A 363 -9.62 21.55 -12.68
CA ILE A 363 -8.65 22.65 -12.67
C ILE A 363 -7.47 22.28 -13.55
N THR A 364 -7.14 23.16 -14.49
CA THR A 364 -5.94 23.02 -15.32
C THR A 364 -4.72 23.59 -14.59
N TYR A 365 -3.71 22.76 -14.42
CA TYR A 365 -2.40 23.12 -13.88
C TYR A 365 -1.37 23.15 -15.01
N ALA A 366 -0.44 24.09 -14.94
CA ALA A 366 0.70 24.18 -15.84
C ALA A 366 1.98 24.32 -15.00
N ILE A 367 2.94 23.43 -15.25
CA ILE A 367 4.28 23.43 -14.67
C ILE A 367 5.25 23.80 -15.79
N GLU A 368 5.88 24.96 -15.68
CA GLU A 368 6.79 25.46 -16.71
C GLU A 368 8.06 24.61 -16.79
N ALA A 369 8.81 24.80 -17.87
CA ALA A 369 10.11 24.12 -18.05
C ALA A 369 11.08 24.53 -16.94
N GLY A 370 11.70 23.54 -16.29
CA GLY A 370 12.60 23.70 -15.14
C GLY A 370 11.89 24.01 -13.81
N GLU A 371 10.56 24.04 -13.77
CA GLU A 371 9.79 24.31 -12.57
C GLU A 371 9.50 23.03 -11.77
N THR A 372 9.52 23.17 -10.46
CA THR A 372 8.91 22.22 -9.52
C THR A 372 7.82 22.94 -8.75
N ARG A 373 6.63 22.35 -8.69
CA ARG A 373 5.50 22.91 -7.97
C ARG A 373 4.73 21.82 -7.25
N THR A 374 4.35 22.12 -6.00
CA THR A 374 3.42 21.30 -5.22
C THR A 374 2.03 21.92 -5.25
N VAL A 375 1.01 21.10 -5.45
CA VAL A 375 -0.40 21.49 -5.40
C VAL A 375 -1.16 20.55 -4.47
N THR A 376 -1.87 21.12 -3.50
CA THR A 376 -2.70 20.35 -2.57
C THR A 376 -4.08 20.14 -3.20
N ILE A 377 -4.48 18.88 -3.34
CA ILE A 377 -5.85 18.51 -3.70
C ILE A 377 -6.64 18.37 -2.39
N PRO A 378 -7.68 19.19 -2.16
CA PRO A 378 -8.52 19.01 -0.99
C PRO A 378 -9.30 17.70 -1.11
N LEU A 379 -9.33 16.93 -0.02
CA LEU A 379 -10.09 15.70 0.10
C LEU A 379 -10.93 15.78 1.38
N GLN A 380 -12.08 15.11 1.41
CA GLN A 380 -12.84 14.94 2.64
C GLN A 380 -12.21 13.85 3.51
N GLU A 381 -12.48 13.90 4.81
CA GLU A 381 -12.10 12.83 5.74
C GLU A 381 -12.71 11.50 5.27
N ASP A 382 -11.96 10.39 5.38
CA ASP A 382 -12.31 9.05 4.88
C ASP A 382 -12.58 8.95 3.38
N GLN A 383 -12.23 9.96 2.59
CA GLN A 383 -12.41 9.95 1.15
C GLN A 383 -11.33 9.10 0.48
N ALA A 384 -11.78 7.99 -0.14
CA ALA A 384 -10.95 7.24 -1.06
C ALA A 384 -10.72 8.05 -2.35
N TYR A 385 -9.51 8.00 -2.87
CA TYR A 385 -9.13 8.59 -4.16
C TYR A 385 -8.42 7.55 -5.02
N ASP A 386 -8.65 7.64 -6.32
CA ASP A 386 -7.99 6.83 -7.34
C ASP A 386 -8.04 7.60 -8.66
N PHE A 387 -6.90 8.15 -9.09
CA PHE A 387 -6.82 8.90 -10.34
C PHE A 387 -5.45 8.73 -10.99
N THR A 388 -5.36 9.08 -12.26
CA THR A 388 -4.10 9.01 -13.04
C THR A 388 -3.83 10.35 -13.70
N ILE A 389 -2.68 10.92 -13.42
CA ILE A 389 -2.17 12.08 -14.15
C ILE A 389 -1.41 11.57 -15.37
N LYS A 390 -1.83 11.99 -16.56
CA LYS A 390 -1.21 11.62 -17.83
C LYS A 390 -0.33 12.75 -18.33
N GLY A 391 0.76 12.40 -19.00
CA GLY A 391 1.68 13.32 -19.64
C GLY A 391 1.99 12.94 -21.08
N PRO A 392 2.88 13.70 -21.74
CA PRO A 392 3.34 13.37 -23.08
C PRO A 392 4.11 12.04 -23.11
N ASN A 393 4.36 11.53 -24.31
CA ASN A 393 5.22 10.36 -24.56
C ASN A 393 4.80 9.07 -23.82
N GLY A 394 3.50 8.95 -23.50
CA GLY A 394 2.96 7.77 -22.82
C GLY A 394 3.14 7.80 -21.30
N PHE A 395 3.69 8.88 -20.73
CA PHE A 395 3.80 9.04 -19.29
C PHE A 395 2.42 9.01 -18.62
N ALA A 396 2.31 8.22 -17.56
CA ALA A 396 1.13 8.17 -16.70
C ALA A 396 1.57 7.80 -15.29
N LYS A 397 1.05 8.50 -14.28
CA LYS A 397 1.24 8.15 -12.87
C LYS A 397 -0.11 8.06 -12.18
N ARG A 398 -0.39 6.90 -11.59
CA ARG A 398 -1.60 6.64 -10.80
C ARG A 398 -1.35 6.95 -9.34
N PHE A 399 -2.36 7.52 -8.69
CA PHE A 399 -2.40 7.83 -7.27
C PHE A 399 -3.69 7.24 -6.69
N GLN A 400 -3.56 6.39 -5.67
CA GLN A 400 -4.68 5.70 -5.05
C GLN A 400 -4.48 5.57 -3.54
N GLY A 401 -5.50 5.86 -2.75
CA GLY A 401 -5.47 5.70 -1.30
C GLY A 401 -6.73 6.24 -0.63
N VAL A 402 -6.66 6.51 0.67
CA VAL A 402 -7.71 7.15 1.47
C VAL A 402 -7.10 8.25 2.33
N LEU A 403 -7.74 9.41 2.42
CA LEU A 403 -7.39 10.42 3.42
C LEU A 403 -8.00 9.99 4.76
N ASP A 404 -7.17 9.66 5.75
CA ASP A 404 -7.53 9.24 7.11
C ASP A 404 -6.63 10.02 8.07
N CYS A 405 -7.10 11.21 8.43
CA CYS A 405 -6.39 12.27 9.13
C CYS A 405 -7.03 12.63 10.47
N GLN A 406 -8.15 12.02 10.83
CA GLN A 406 -8.84 12.19 12.10
C GLN A 406 -9.20 10.84 12.66
N THR A 407 -9.22 10.70 13.98
CA THR A 407 -9.87 9.51 14.56
C THR A 407 -11.38 9.66 14.44
N GLU A 408 -12.12 8.55 14.45
CA GLU A 408 -13.60 8.58 14.40
C GLU A 408 -14.22 9.44 15.52
N THR A 409 -13.55 9.53 16.67
CA THR A 409 -13.94 10.44 17.75
C THR A 409 -13.87 11.90 17.30
N GLU A 410 -12.73 12.32 16.74
CA GLU A 410 -12.53 13.68 16.24
C GLU A 410 -13.43 14.00 15.05
N ALA A 411 -13.58 13.06 14.12
CA ALA A 411 -14.40 13.20 12.91
C ALA A 411 -15.90 13.33 13.24
N SER A 412 -16.36 12.66 14.30
CA SER A 412 -17.74 12.79 14.80
C SER A 412 -18.01 14.15 15.44
N GLU A 413 -17.02 14.75 16.12
CA GLU A 413 -17.14 16.08 16.70
C GLU A 413 -17.12 17.21 15.65
N SER A 414 -16.31 17.03 14.59
CA SER A 414 -16.20 18.00 13.48
C SER A 414 -17.37 17.89 12.49
N GLY A 415 -17.99 16.71 12.36
CA GLY A 415 -19.03 16.44 11.39
C GLY A 415 -18.52 16.22 9.96
N ASP A 416 -17.21 15.96 9.83
CA ASP A 416 -16.49 15.89 8.55
C ASP A 416 -16.36 14.47 7.97
N SER A 417 -16.81 13.43 8.70
CA SER A 417 -16.73 12.04 8.21
C SER A 417 -17.70 11.75 7.06
N VAL A 418 -17.21 11.01 6.06
CA VAL A 418 -18.07 10.50 4.97
C VAL A 418 -18.99 9.42 5.55
N GLN A 419 -20.23 9.80 5.89
CA GLN A 419 -21.24 8.86 6.39
C GLN A 419 -21.46 7.71 5.41
N THR A 420 -21.06 6.51 5.79
CA THR A 420 -21.61 5.29 5.21
C THR A 420 -23.00 5.10 5.78
N LEU A 421 -24.02 5.06 4.92
CA LEU A 421 -25.34 4.51 5.26
C LEU A 421 -25.11 3.17 5.97
N SER A 422 -25.40 3.14 7.27
CA SER A 422 -25.38 1.91 8.05
C SER A 422 -26.20 0.84 7.33
N GLU A 423 -25.72 -0.40 7.33
CA GLU A 423 -26.53 -1.56 6.95
C GLU A 423 -27.91 -1.46 7.61
N PRO A 424 -29.00 -1.82 6.91
CA PRO A 424 -30.35 -1.59 7.43
C PRO A 424 -30.52 -2.36 8.74
N SER A 425 -30.65 -1.62 9.84
CA SER A 425 -31.02 -2.17 11.14
C SER A 425 -32.39 -2.85 11.02
N PRO A 426 -32.60 -4.05 11.58
CA PRO A 426 -33.91 -4.70 11.56
C PRO A 426 -34.91 -3.80 12.30
N ALA A 427 -35.95 -3.34 11.60
CA ALA A 427 -37.02 -2.57 12.22
C ALA A 427 -37.74 -3.44 13.27
N THR A 428 -37.56 -3.11 14.55
CA THR A 428 -38.35 -3.63 15.65
C THR A 428 -39.74 -2.99 15.61
N VAL A 429 -40.72 -3.74 15.14
CA VAL A 429 -42.13 -3.32 15.14
C VAL A 429 -42.71 -3.57 16.54
N GLY A 430 -42.72 -2.53 17.38
CA GLY A 430 -43.47 -2.50 18.63
C GLY A 430 -44.67 -1.56 18.51
N GLY A 431 -45.89 -2.09 18.63
CA GLY A 431 -47.11 -1.29 18.70
C GLY A 431 -48.35 -2.13 19.05
N ASN A 432 -48.75 -2.10 20.32
CA ASN A 432 -49.97 -2.72 20.85
C ASN A 432 -51.24 -2.01 20.35
N ALA A 433 -52.25 -2.77 19.91
CA ALA A 433 -53.67 -2.46 20.09
C ALA A 433 -54.51 -3.74 20.07
N ALA A 434 -55.41 -3.88 21.02
CA ALA A 434 -56.30 -5.03 21.20
C ALA A 434 -57.68 -4.81 20.55
N ALA A 435 -58.35 -5.94 20.28
CA ALA A 435 -59.79 -6.18 20.10
C ALA A 435 -60.38 -6.26 18.66
N ASP A 436 -60.67 -7.51 18.29
CA ASP A 436 -62.00 -8.05 17.94
C ASP A 436 -62.42 -8.27 16.46
N SER A 437 -63.05 -9.45 16.29
CA SER A 437 -63.91 -9.94 15.22
C SER A 437 -63.33 -10.15 13.82
N GLY A 438 -63.43 -11.40 13.37
CA GLY A 438 -62.94 -11.85 12.09
C GLY A 438 -63.66 -11.24 10.90
N THR A 439 -62.93 -11.09 9.80
CA THR A 439 -63.44 -11.35 8.46
C THR A 439 -62.23 -11.72 7.61
N ASP A 440 -62.32 -12.91 7.04
CA ASP A 440 -61.50 -13.44 5.96
C ASP A 440 -61.42 -12.42 4.81
N LEU A 441 -60.20 -12.01 4.48
CA LEU A 441 -59.86 -11.26 3.26
C LEU A 441 -58.98 -12.16 2.38
N ALA A 442 -59.53 -13.29 1.98
CA ALA A 442 -59.20 -13.87 0.70
C ALA A 442 -59.56 -12.87 -0.43
N GLU A 443 -58.74 -12.91 -1.48
CA GLU A 443 -58.98 -12.36 -2.82
C GLU A 443 -58.46 -10.94 -3.10
N THR A 444 -57.17 -10.84 -3.47
CA THR A 444 -56.77 -10.36 -4.81
C THR A 444 -55.37 -10.85 -5.20
N GLY A 445 -55.31 -11.65 -6.28
CA GLY A 445 -54.18 -11.87 -7.21
C GLY A 445 -52.83 -12.32 -6.60
N SER A 446 -52.44 -13.59 -6.58
CA SER A 446 -52.39 -14.53 -7.71
C SER A 446 -51.96 -13.89 -9.03
N SER A 447 -50.66 -13.69 -9.21
CA SER A 447 -50.03 -13.89 -10.51
C SER A 447 -49.25 -15.21 -10.45
N GLY A 448 -49.86 -16.27 -10.98
CA GLY A 448 -49.28 -17.60 -11.04
C GLY A 448 -48.22 -17.71 -12.13
N ALA A 449 -47.01 -18.12 -11.75
CA ALA A 449 -46.05 -18.80 -12.62
C ALA A 449 -44.90 -19.43 -11.81
N THR A 450 -45.21 -20.21 -10.76
CA THR A 450 -44.19 -21.06 -10.12
C THR A 450 -44.81 -22.38 -9.62
N PRO A 451 -44.88 -23.38 -10.51
CA PRO A 451 -44.26 -24.66 -10.17
C PRO A 451 -43.54 -25.28 -11.39
N VAL A 452 -42.49 -24.62 -11.91
CA VAL A 452 -41.62 -25.23 -12.95
C VAL A 452 -40.13 -25.23 -12.59
N ILE A 453 -39.69 -24.54 -11.53
CA ILE A 453 -38.26 -24.52 -11.13
C ILE A 453 -38.02 -25.44 -9.92
N GLY A 454 -38.54 -26.66 -10.01
CA GLY A 454 -38.23 -27.78 -9.12
C GLY A 454 -37.91 -29.08 -9.88
N GLY A 455 -37.90 -29.04 -11.21
CA GLY A 455 -37.79 -30.23 -12.07
C GLY A 455 -36.58 -30.28 -13.01
N ILE A 456 -35.68 -29.28 -13.00
CA ILE A 456 -34.54 -29.21 -13.94
C ILE A 456 -33.19 -29.58 -13.30
N ALA A 457 -33.09 -29.63 -11.97
CA ALA A 457 -31.85 -30.02 -11.28
C ALA A 457 -31.59 -31.54 -11.31
N ILE A 458 -32.61 -32.38 -11.48
CA ILE A 458 -32.46 -33.85 -11.47
C ILE A 458 -32.17 -34.41 -12.88
N GLY A 459 -32.56 -33.70 -13.95
CA GLY A 459 -32.31 -34.13 -15.34
C GLY A 459 -30.85 -33.97 -15.80
N LEU A 460 -30.16 -32.90 -15.36
CA LEU A 460 -28.78 -32.61 -15.78
C LEU A 460 -27.74 -33.53 -15.12
N VAL A 461 -28.02 -34.06 -13.92
CA VAL A 461 -27.13 -35.01 -13.23
C VAL A 461 -27.18 -36.39 -13.90
N VAL A 462 -28.34 -36.82 -14.41
CA VAL A 462 -28.48 -38.10 -15.13
C VAL A 462 -27.82 -38.05 -16.51
N ILE A 463 -27.92 -36.91 -17.22
CA ILE A 463 -27.26 -36.71 -18.52
C ILE A 463 -25.74 -36.58 -18.36
N GLY A 464 -25.25 -35.86 -17.34
CA GLY A 464 -23.82 -35.76 -17.04
C GLY A 464 -23.18 -37.10 -16.63
N GLY A 465 -23.92 -37.92 -15.87
CA GLY A 465 -23.48 -39.26 -15.47
C GLY A 465 -23.36 -40.24 -16.66
N ALA A 466 -24.25 -40.16 -17.64
CA ALA A 466 -24.22 -41.02 -18.83
C ALA A 466 -23.05 -40.69 -19.78
N VAL A 467 -22.68 -39.42 -19.91
CA VAL A 467 -21.55 -38.99 -20.78
C VAL A 467 -20.20 -39.43 -20.22
N MET A 468 -20.00 -39.40 -18.89
CA MET A 468 -18.77 -39.86 -18.24
C MET A 468 -18.54 -41.38 -18.37
N VAL A 469 -19.60 -42.18 -18.35
CA VAL A 469 -19.50 -43.65 -18.50
C VAL A 469 -19.23 -44.06 -19.95
N VAL A 470 -19.68 -43.28 -20.94
CA VAL A 470 -19.42 -43.52 -22.37
C VAL A 470 -18.01 -43.05 -22.77
N LEU A 471 -17.48 -41.99 -22.16
CA LEU A 471 -16.10 -41.53 -22.41
C LEU A 471 -15.04 -42.43 -21.75
N ARG A 472 -15.35 -43.08 -20.62
CA ARG A 472 -14.42 -44.02 -19.95
C ARG A 472 -14.32 -45.40 -20.63
N LYS A 473 -15.17 -45.70 -21.62
CA LYS A 473 -15.14 -46.95 -22.40
C LYS A 473 -14.57 -46.80 -23.81
N ARG A 474 -14.06 -45.62 -24.18
CA ARG A 474 -13.63 -45.35 -25.57
C ARG A 474 -12.19 -44.92 -25.78
N ASN A 475 -11.34 -44.98 -24.75
CA ASN A 475 -9.89 -45.06 -24.95
C ASN A 475 -9.33 -46.24 -24.13
N PRO A 476 -8.95 -47.36 -24.79
CA PRO A 476 -8.17 -48.43 -24.20
C PRO A 476 -6.72 -48.00 -23.92
#